data_AF-A0AAF3EIY6-F1
#
_entry.id   AF-A0AAF3EIY6-F1
#
_cell.length_a   1.000
_cell.length_b   1.000
_cell.length_c   1.000
_cell.angle_alpha   90.00
_cell.angle_beta   90.00
_cell.angle_gamma   90.00
#
_symmetry.space_group_name_H-M   'P 1'
#
loop_
_entity.id
_entity.type
_entity.pdbx_description
1 polymer ?
#
loop_
_entity_poly.entity_id
_entity_poly.type
_entity_poly.pdbx_seq_one_letter_code
_entity_poly.pdbx_strand_id
1 'polypeptide(L)'
;MSSTSWRLNSSTIAGIFFSLNIVASVLALAIWDFQKHDTNHNVLYLGGVICSFLLNTAIAISLQMAIRQHRPNFFLPFIICAAIHLTISLGVVFLFTISLLDHMFKGSDLQDFYGVLVFTGMFFFWILSIHVVQKDRERIQKICGVHSLLPEYL
;
A
#
# COMPACT_ATOMS: atom_id res chain seq x y z
N MET A 1 20.64 15.63 12.60
CA MET A 1 19.25 15.36 12.12
C MET A 1 18.34 15.28 13.33
N SER A 2 17.40 16.22 13.48
CA SER A 2 16.55 16.34 14.67
C SER A 2 15.53 15.19 14.77
N SER A 3 15.19 14.83 16.00
CA SER A 3 14.22 13.78 16.37
C SER A 3 12.80 13.98 15.79
N THR A 4 12.51 15.15 15.24
CA THR A 4 11.23 15.53 14.61
C THR A 4 11.13 15.15 13.14
N SER A 5 12.25 15.17 12.40
CA SER A 5 12.24 14.96 10.94
C SER A 5 11.76 13.58 10.51
N TRP A 6 12.18 12.53 11.21
CA TRP A 6 11.85 11.16 10.84
C TRP A 6 10.41 10.77 11.24
N ARG A 7 9.91 11.26 12.39
CA ARG A 7 8.50 11.07 12.79
C ARG A 7 7.55 11.64 11.76
N LEU A 8 7.93 12.74 11.11
CA LEU A 8 7.15 13.37 10.05
C LEU A 8 7.02 12.44 8.85
N ASN A 9 8.11 11.77 8.43
CA ASN A 9 8.12 10.92 7.25
C ASN A 9 7.15 9.72 7.37
N SER A 10 7.24 8.93 8.44
CA SER A 10 6.32 7.80 8.65
C SER A 10 4.87 8.25 8.86
N SER A 11 4.65 9.43 9.45
CA SER A 11 3.30 10.01 9.58
C SER A 11 2.73 10.43 8.23
N THR A 12 3.54 11.03 7.36
CA THR A 12 3.16 11.38 5.99
C THR A 12 2.82 10.12 5.19
N ILE A 13 3.62 9.05 5.29
CA ILE A 13 3.34 7.77 4.64
C ILE A 13 2.00 7.19 5.13
N ALA A 14 1.74 7.20 6.44
CA ALA A 14 0.47 6.76 6.99
C ALA A 14 -0.72 7.57 6.44
N GLY A 15 -0.55 8.89 6.32
CA GLY A 15 -1.56 9.78 5.74
C GLY A 15 -1.83 9.47 4.28
N ILE A 16 -0.79 9.34 3.45
CA ILE A 16 -0.92 8.98 2.03
C ILE A 16 -1.59 7.62 1.88
N PHE A 17 -1.17 6.62 2.66
CA PHE A 17 -1.76 5.28 2.64
C PHE A 17 -3.26 5.31 2.98
N PHE A 18 -3.65 6.09 3.99
CA PHE A 18 -5.06 6.27 4.35
C PHE A 18 -5.86 6.99 3.25
N SER A 19 -5.30 8.03 2.64
CA SER A 19 -5.94 8.72 1.51
C SER A 19 -6.13 7.80 0.31
N LEU A 20 -5.12 7.00 -0.04
CA LEU A 20 -5.22 6.00 -1.11
C LEU A 20 -6.28 4.95 -0.81
N ASN A 21 -6.42 4.52 0.45
CA ASN A 21 -7.46 3.59 0.86
C ASN A 21 -8.87 4.18 0.66
N ILE A 22 -9.10 5.45 1.04
CA ILE A 22 -10.39 6.12 0.79
C ILE A 22 -10.69 6.16 -0.70
N VAL A 23 -9.74 6.64 -1.51
CA VAL A 23 -9.92 6.77 -2.97
C VAL A 23 -10.19 5.41 -3.59
N ALA A 24 -9.45 4.37 -3.21
CA ALA A 24 -9.62 3.01 -3.71
C ALA A 24 -11.01 2.44 -3.35
N SER A 25 -11.47 2.62 -2.12
CA SER A 25 -12.80 2.14 -1.72
C SER A 25 -13.92 2.88 -2.44
N VAL A 26 -13.83 4.22 -2.59
CA VAL A 26 -14.82 5.00 -3.33
C VAL A 26 -14.84 4.58 -4.80
N LEU A 27 -13.67 4.42 -5.42
CA LEU A 27 -13.57 4.01 -6.82
C LEU A 27 -14.11 2.59 -7.03
N ALA A 28 -13.80 1.66 -6.13
CA ALA A 28 -14.33 0.29 -6.16
C ALA A 28 -15.87 0.27 -6.11
N LEU A 29 -16.48 1.14 -5.31
CA LEU A 29 -17.94 1.26 -5.26
C LEU A 29 -18.52 1.97 -6.49
N ALA A 30 -17.81 2.95 -7.05
CA ALA A 30 -18.27 3.71 -8.22
C ALA A 30 -18.22 2.90 -9.52
N ILE A 31 -17.23 2.03 -9.68
CA ILE A 31 -17.06 1.20 -10.89
C ILE A 31 -17.99 -0.03 -10.87
N TRP A 32 -18.41 -0.49 -9.69
CA TRP A 32 -19.24 -1.69 -9.57
C TRP A 32 -20.68 -1.46 -10.02
N ASP A 33 -21.10 -2.21 -11.04
CA ASP A 33 -22.48 -2.16 -11.55
C ASP A 33 -23.39 -3.12 -10.76
N PHE A 34 -24.00 -2.60 -9.70
CA PHE A 34 -24.90 -3.37 -8.82
C PHE A 34 -26.12 -3.95 -9.54
N GLN A 35 -26.56 -3.36 -10.65
CA GLN A 35 -27.75 -3.81 -11.37
C GLN A 35 -27.50 -5.07 -12.21
N LYS A 36 -26.23 -5.33 -12.58
CA LYS A 36 -25.85 -6.49 -13.40
C LYS A 36 -25.59 -7.77 -12.60
N HIS A 37 -25.59 -7.69 -11.27
CA HIS A 37 -25.17 -8.79 -10.41
C HIS A 37 -26.27 -9.17 -9.42
N ASP A 38 -26.34 -10.46 -9.09
CA ASP A 38 -27.29 -10.96 -8.08
C ASP A 38 -26.97 -10.41 -6.69
N THR A 39 -27.98 -10.41 -5.82
CA THR A 39 -27.90 -9.92 -4.43
C THR A 39 -26.73 -10.51 -3.66
N ASN A 40 -26.46 -11.81 -3.80
CA ASN A 40 -25.35 -12.47 -3.09
C ASN A 40 -23.98 -11.93 -3.53
N HIS A 41 -23.79 -11.69 -4.83
CA HIS A 41 -22.54 -11.13 -5.35
C HIS A 41 -22.35 -9.69 -4.89
N ASN A 42 -23.42 -8.89 -4.90
CA ASN A 42 -23.39 -7.52 -4.40
C ASN A 42 -23.05 -7.44 -2.90
N VAL A 43 -23.62 -8.34 -2.09
CA VAL A 43 -23.33 -8.41 -0.65
C VAL A 43 -21.87 -8.83 -0.40
N LEU A 44 -21.38 -9.85 -1.10
CA LEU A 44 -19.98 -10.28 -0.99
C LEU A 44 -19.01 -9.19 -1.43
N TYR A 45 -19.30 -8.50 -2.53
CA TYR A 45 -18.48 -7.41 -3.03
C TYR A 45 -18.42 -6.24 -2.03
N LEU A 46 -19.57 -5.75 -1.59
CA LEU A 46 -19.66 -4.65 -0.61
C LEU A 46 -18.98 -5.04 0.70
N GLY A 47 -19.23 -6.25 1.20
CA GLY A 47 -18.58 -6.79 2.39
C GLY A 47 -17.05 -6.83 2.23
N GLY A 48 -16.54 -7.28 1.09
CA GLY A 48 -15.12 -7.26 0.78
C GLY A 48 -14.52 -5.85 0.78
N VAL A 49 -15.20 -4.88 0.16
CA VAL A 49 -14.75 -3.47 0.16
C VAL A 49 -14.71 -2.90 1.58
N ILE A 50 -15.75 -3.12 2.40
CA ILE A 50 -15.79 -2.65 3.79
C ILE A 50 -14.68 -3.31 4.62
N CYS A 51 -14.52 -4.63 4.52
CA CYS A 51 -13.47 -5.35 5.25
C CYS A 51 -12.07 -4.86 4.87
N SER A 52 -11.81 -4.65 3.58
CA SER A 52 -10.54 -4.09 3.08
C SER A 52 -10.31 -2.68 3.62
N PHE A 53 -11.32 -1.81 3.56
CA PHE A 53 -11.26 -0.45 4.07
C PHE A 53 -10.91 -0.42 5.57
N LEU A 54 -11.59 -1.25 6.38
CA LEU A 54 -11.35 -1.34 7.82
C LEU A 54 -9.96 -1.90 8.13
N LEU A 55 -9.52 -2.94 7.42
CA LEU A 55 -8.19 -3.53 7.59
C LEU A 55 -7.09 -2.51 7.30
N ASN A 56 -7.16 -1.82 6.16
CA ASN A 56 -6.19 -0.79 5.79
C ASN A 56 -6.22 0.40 6.76
N THR A 57 -7.41 0.78 7.25
CA THR A 57 -7.53 1.81 8.29
C THR A 57 -6.85 1.37 9.59
N ALA A 58 -7.04 0.13 10.02
CA ALA A 58 -6.38 -0.41 11.21
C ALA A 58 -4.85 -0.46 11.05
N ILE A 59 -4.34 -0.77 9.85
CA ILE A 59 -2.90 -0.73 9.54
C ILE A 59 -2.36 0.71 9.63
N ALA A 60 -3.06 1.69 9.06
CA ALA A 60 -2.68 3.10 9.12
C ALA A 60 -2.63 3.61 10.57
N ILE A 61 -3.64 3.25 11.37
CA ILE A 61 -3.70 3.58 12.80
C ILE A 61 -2.54 2.89 13.54
N SER A 62 -2.25 1.62 13.24
CA SER A 62 -1.13 0.89 13.86
C SER A 62 0.19 1.59 13.60
N LEU A 63 0.43 2.05 12.37
CA LEU A 63 1.62 2.83 12.02
C LEU A 63 1.72 4.14 12.82
N GLN A 64 0.61 4.88 12.97
CA GLN A 64 0.56 6.09 13.80
C GLN A 64 0.80 5.80 15.28
N MET A 65 0.23 4.72 15.82
CA MET A 65 0.49 4.28 17.19
C MET A 65 1.95 3.87 17.39
N ALA A 66 2.57 3.22 16.41
CA ALA A 66 3.97 2.82 16.45
C ALA A 66 4.90 4.02 16.68
N ILE A 67 4.61 5.14 15.98
CA ILE A 67 5.34 6.41 16.10
C ILE A 67 5.09 7.06 17.47
N ARG A 68 3.82 7.11 17.91
CA ARG A 68 3.42 7.79 19.16
C ARG A 68 3.89 7.05 20.41
N GLN A 69 3.81 5.73 20.40
CA GLN A 69 4.09 4.88 21.57
C GLN A 69 5.51 4.31 21.57
N HIS A 70 6.33 4.62 20.55
CA HIS A 70 7.70 4.09 20.42
C HIS A 70 7.75 2.55 20.47
N ARG A 71 6.80 1.89 19.81
CA ARG A 71 6.65 0.44 19.84
C ARG A 71 6.97 -0.12 18.44
N PRO A 72 8.13 -0.76 18.25
CA PRO A 72 8.60 -1.17 16.92
C PRO A 72 7.75 -2.26 16.24
N ASN A 73 7.00 -3.04 17.03
CA ASN A 73 6.18 -4.13 16.51
C ASN A 73 4.95 -3.62 15.72
N PHE A 74 4.45 -2.42 16.01
CA PHE A 74 3.29 -1.85 15.30
C PHE A 74 3.63 -1.32 13.90
N PHE A 75 4.92 -1.28 13.52
CA PHE A 75 5.33 -0.99 12.15
C PHE A 75 5.18 -2.21 11.21
N LEU A 76 5.20 -3.43 11.75
CA LEU A 76 5.20 -4.66 10.95
C LEU A 76 3.95 -4.85 10.07
N PRO A 77 2.71 -4.60 10.54
CA PRO A 77 1.53 -4.74 9.71
C PRO A 77 1.58 -3.89 8.45
N PHE A 78 2.11 -2.66 8.56
CA PHE A 78 2.31 -1.78 7.41
C PHE A 78 3.37 -2.32 6.45
N ILE A 79 4.52 -2.76 6.96
CA ILE A 79 5.60 -3.31 6.12
C ILE A 79 5.11 -4.52 5.31
N ILE A 80 4.38 -5.44 5.96
CA ILE A 80 3.82 -6.63 5.30
C ILE A 80 2.80 -6.22 4.24
N CYS A 81 1.89 -5.30 4.57
CA CYS A 81 0.88 -4.80 3.64
C CYS A 81 1.51 -4.12 2.42
N ALA A 82 2.50 -3.24 2.64
CA ALA A 82 3.24 -2.57 1.58
C ALA A 82 4.01 -3.57 0.69
N ALA A 83 4.58 -4.64 1.26
CA ALA A 83 5.25 -5.70 0.49
C ALA A 83 4.28 -6.52 -0.38
N ILE A 84 3.07 -6.77 0.10
CA ILE A 84 2.00 -7.38 -0.70
C ILE A 84 1.62 -6.44 -1.85
N HIS A 85 1.39 -5.15 -1.57
CA HIS A 85 1.08 -4.16 -2.61
C HIS A 85 2.22 -4.01 -3.63
N LEU A 86 3.48 -4.13 -3.21
CA LEU A 86 4.64 -4.15 -4.09
C LEU A 86 4.59 -5.31 -5.07
N THR A 87 4.34 -6.53 -4.56
CA THR A 87 4.22 -7.75 -5.38
C THR A 87 3.07 -7.64 -6.39
N ILE A 88 1.91 -7.15 -5.94
CA ILE A 88 0.75 -6.92 -6.81
C ILE A 88 1.08 -5.89 -7.89
N SER A 89 1.70 -4.76 -7.50
CA SER A 89 2.06 -3.70 -8.46
C SER A 89 3.02 -4.21 -9.52
N LEU A 90 4.01 -5.02 -9.14
CA LEU A 90 4.94 -5.65 -10.07
C LEU A 90 4.23 -6.58 -11.08
N GLY A 91 3.33 -7.43 -10.58
CA GLY A 91 2.54 -8.32 -11.45
C GLY A 91 1.67 -7.54 -12.43
N VAL A 92 1.04 -6.47 -11.99
CA VAL A 92 0.19 -5.62 -12.83
C VAL A 92 1.01 -4.84 -13.86
N VAL A 93 2.18 -4.29 -13.49
CA VAL A 93 3.10 -3.67 -14.45
C VAL A 93 3.50 -4.66 -15.54
N PHE A 94 3.81 -5.90 -15.18
CA PHE A 94 4.18 -6.94 -16.14
C PHE A 94 3.03 -7.23 -17.12
N LEU A 95 1.80 -7.38 -16.62
CA LEU A 95 0.61 -7.59 -17.46
C LEU A 95 0.37 -6.43 -18.44
N PHE A 96 0.39 -5.18 -17.97
CA PHE A 96 0.21 -4.02 -18.84
C PHE A 96 1.36 -3.85 -19.84
N THR A 97 2.59 -4.21 -19.46
CA THR A 97 3.74 -4.16 -20.38
C THR A 97 3.59 -5.17 -21.51
N ILE A 98 3.13 -6.40 -21.21
CA ILE A 98 2.84 -7.40 -22.24
C ILE A 98 1.69 -6.94 -23.15
N SER A 99 0.61 -6.39 -22.57
CA SER A 99 -0.53 -5.85 -23.34
C SER A 99 -0.08 -4.73 -24.28
N LEU A 100 0.73 -3.79 -23.77
CA LEU A 100 1.27 -2.70 -24.56
C LEU A 100 2.16 -3.22 -25.70
N LEU A 101 2.98 -4.24 -25.46
CA LEU A 101 3.81 -4.86 -26.50
C LEU A 101 2.95 -5.50 -27.60
N ASP A 102 1.87 -6.21 -27.27
CA ASP A 102 0.95 -6.80 -28.27
C ASP A 102 0.22 -5.70 -29.07
N HIS A 103 -0.23 -4.64 -28.41
CA HIS A 103 -0.91 -3.51 -29.05
C HIS A 103 0.02 -2.61 -29.86
N MET A 104 1.31 -2.50 -29.53
CA MET A 104 2.27 -1.76 -30.37
C MET A 104 2.38 -2.33 -31.80
N PHE A 105 2.10 -3.62 -31.99
CA PHE A 105 2.03 -4.24 -33.32
C PHE A 105 0.69 -3.99 -34.05
N LYS A 106 -0.36 -3.57 -33.34
CA LYS A 106 -1.74 -3.43 -33.86
C LYS A 106 -2.31 -1.99 -33.79
N GLY A 107 -1.57 -1.06 -33.19
CA GLY A 107 -1.99 0.30 -32.84
C GLY A 107 -2.15 0.45 -31.32
N SER A 108 -1.36 1.33 -30.70
CA SER A 108 -1.27 1.43 -29.24
C SER A 108 -2.51 2.08 -28.62
N ASP A 109 -3.08 1.43 -27.60
CA ASP A 109 -4.08 2.05 -26.73
C ASP A 109 -3.38 2.91 -25.66
N LEU A 110 -3.80 4.18 -25.54
CA LEU A 110 -3.30 5.10 -24.52
C LEU A 110 -3.57 4.58 -23.11
N GLN A 111 -4.63 3.79 -22.92
CA GLN A 111 -5.00 3.23 -21.62
C GLN A 111 -3.91 2.32 -21.05
N ASP A 112 -3.31 1.46 -21.87
CA ASP A 112 -2.26 0.53 -21.44
C ASP A 112 -1.00 1.29 -21.00
N PHE A 113 -0.65 2.35 -21.73
CA PHE A 113 0.48 3.21 -21.38
C PHE A 113 0.27 3.90 -20.02
N TYR A 114 -0.92 4.48 -19.78
CA TYR A 114 -1.25 5.07 -18.48
C TYR A 114 -1.25 4.04 -17.36
N GLY A 115 -1.72 2.81 -17.64
CA GLY A 115 -1.63 1.68 -16.71
C GLY A 115 -0.19 1.41 -16.28
N VAL A 116 0.72 1.22 -17.24
CA VAL A 116 2.15 1.02 -16.94
C VAL A 116 2.71 2.15 -16.08
N LEU A 117 2.42 3.41 -16.45
CA LEU A 117 2.94 4.59 -15.76
C LEU A 117 2.47 4.65 -14.30
N VAL A 118 1.15 4.48 -14.07
CA VAL A 118 0.57 4.55 -12.72
C VAL A 118 1.08 3.42 -11.83
N PHE A 119 1.06 2.17 -12.31
CA PHE A 119 1.48 1.04 -11.50
C PHE A 119 3.00 1.01 -11.26
N THR A 120 3.80 1.55 -12.18
CA THR A 120 5.23 1.77 -11.93
C THR A 120 5.46 2.82 -10.86
N GLY A 121 4.71 3.93 -10.89
CA GLY A 121 4.75 4.95 -9.83
C GLY A 121 4.37 4.37 -8.47
N MET A 122 3.31 3.56 -8.41
CA MET A 122 2.90 2.85 -7.19
C MET A 122 3.99 1.88 -6.70
N PHE A 123 4.61 1.12 -7.60
CA PHE A 123 5.71 0.22 -7.27
C PHE A 123 6.85 0.96 -6.56
N PHE A 124 7.31 2.09 -7.11
CA PHE A 124 8.34 2.91 -6.46
C PHE A 124 7.87 3.49 -5.12
N PHE A 125 6.61 3.93 -5.02
CA PHE A 125 6.04 4.41 -3.77
C PHE A 125 6.09 3.35 -2.66
N TRP A 126 5.76 2.09 -2.97
CA TRP A 126 5.80 1.01 -1.98
C TRP A 126 7.23 0.70 -1.52
N ILE A 127 8.22 0.66 -2.43
CA ILE A 127 9.64 0.48 -2.07
C ILE A 127 10.09 1.58 -1.11
N LEU A 128 9.84 2.85 -1.48
CA LEU A 128 10.25 3.99 -0.66
C LEU A 128 9.55 3.98 0.71
N SER A 129 8.27 3.63 0.73
CA SER A 129 7.49 3.55 1.97
C SER A 129 8.03 2.48 2.92
N ILE A 130 8.34 1.28 2.39
CA ILE A 130 8.95 0.19 3.17
C ILE A 130 10.29 0.65 3.73
N HIS A 131 11.17 1.22 2.89
CA HIS A 131 12.49 1.64 3.30
C HIS A 131 12.47 2.70 4.42
N VAL A 132 11.60 3.71 4.28
CA VAL A 132 11.45 4.77 5.31
C VAL A 132 10.92 4.19 6.61
N VAL A 133 9.87 3.35 6.54
CA VAL A 133 9.23 2.78 7.72
C VAL A 133 10.13 1.78 8.45
N GLN A 134 10.89 0.96 7.71
CA GLN A 134 11.91 0.07 8.29
C GLN A 134 13.00 0.87 9.01
N LYS A 135 13.50 1.94 8.38
CA LYS A 135 14.52 2.80 9.00
C LYS A 135 14.02 3.46 10.28
N ASP A 136 12.76 3.87 10.32
CA ASP A 136 12.14 4.46 11.51
C ASP A 136 11.91 3.41 12.61
N ARG A 137 11.51 2.20 12.23
CA ARG A 137 11.42 1.06 13.14
C ARG A 137 12.78 0.75 13.78
N GLU A 138 13.85 0.61 13.01
CA GLU A 138 15.20 0.33 13.51
C GLU A 138 15.68 1.41 14.49
N ARG A 139 15.40 2.68 14.18
CA ARG A 139 15.74 3.79 15.09
C ARG A 139 15.01 3.67 16.43
N ILE A 140 13.71 3.40 16.40
CA ILE A 140 12.92 3.21 17.62
C ILE A 140 13.42 1.99 18.40
N GLN A 141 13.78 0.90 17.72
CA GLN A 141 14.39 -0.27 18.36
C GLN A 141 15.68 0.06 19.10
N LYS A 142 16.57 0.82 18.47
CA LYS A 142 17.82 1.29 19.07
C LYS A 142 17.57 2.18 20.28
N ILE A 143 16.62 3.13 20.18
CA ILE A 143 16.27 4.04 21.29
C ILE A 143 15.68 3.28 22.48
N CYS A 144 14.83 2.29 22.23
CA CYS A 144 14.16 1.52 23.27
C CYS A 144 15.03 0.40 23.86
N GLY A 145 16.28 0.24 23.41
CA GLY A 145 17.16 -0.85 23.86
C GLY A 145 16.69 -2.24 23.42
N VAL A 146 15.66 -2.33 22.57
CA VAL A 146 15.11 -3.58 22.06
C VAL A 146 16.01 -4.04 20.91
N HIS A 147 17.08 -4.75 21.24
CA HIS A 147 17.87 -5.53 20.28
C HIS A 147 17.00 -6.70 19.82
N SER A 148 16.20 -6.53 18.77
CA SER A 148 15.41 -7.64 18.24
C SER A 148 16.30 -8.61 17.46
N LEU A 149 16.27 -9.87 17.89
CA LEU A 149 16.80 -11.10 17.28
C LEU A 149 16.22 -11.45 15.89
N LEU A 150 15.77 -10.47 15.10
CA LEU A 150 15.26 -10.70 13.74
C LEU A 150 16.34 -10.27 12.74
N PRO A 151 17.15 -11.22 12.23
CA PRO A 151 18.16 -10.92 11.23
C PRO A 151 17.50 -10.49 9.93
N GLU A 152 18.02 -9.41 9.35
CA GLU A 152 18.27 -9.06 7.92
C GLU A 152 17.64 -9.86 6.76
N TYR A 153 16.54 -10.57 6.93
CA TYR A 153 15.89 -11.36 5.87
C TYR A 153 14.41 -10.96 5.74
N LEU A 154 14.18 -9.78 5.17
CA LEU A 154 12.93 -9.39 4.50
C LEU A 154 13.17 -8.14 3.64
#